data_AF-A0A519FIB4-F1
#
_entry.id   AF-A0A519FIB4-F1
#
_cell.length_a   1.000
_cell.length_b   1.000
_cell.length_c   1.000
_cell.angle_alpha   90.00
_cell.angle_beta   90.00
_cell.angle_gamma   90.00
#
_symmetry.space_group_name_H-M   'P 1'
#
loop_
_entity.id
_entity.type
_entity.pdbx_description
1 polymer ?
#
loop_
_entity_poly.entity_id
_entity_poly.type
_entity_poly.pdbx_seq_one_letter_code
_entity_poly.pdbx_strand_id
1 'polypeptide(L)'
;MFDKTQGAMQNIAGRVQEAFGAATGDTGTEYEGKARRVAGGARYGYGQVVEQLRESAVKNPVGTVAIVAGVCFVVGALWASKR
;
A
#
# COMPACT_ATOMS: atom_id res chain seq x y z
N MET A 1 24.52 14.20 -15.78
CA MET A 1 23.86 12.89 -15.57
C MET A 1 22.68 12.97 -14.58
N PHE A 2 22.70 13.89 -13.59
CA PHE A 2 21.60 14.13 -12.63
C PHE A 2 20.27 14.55 -13.27
N ASP A 3 20.30 15.29 -14.38
CA ASP A 3 19.09 15.78 -15.07
C ASP A 3 18.18 14.65 -15.59
N LYS A 4 18.77 13.58 -16.13
CA LYS A 4 18.00 12.39 -16.56
C LYS A 4 17.36 11.67 -15.37
N THR A 5 18.05 11.61 -14.25
CA THR A 5 17.51 10.98 -13.02
C THR A 5 16.39 11.82 -12.42
N GLN A 6 16.50 13.15 -12.47
CA GLN A 6 15.46 14.08 -12.01
C GLN A 6 14.23 14.06 -12.92
N GLY A 7 14.41 13.94 -14.24
CA GLY A 7 13.32 13.76 -15.20
C GLY A 7 12.63 12.40 -15.04
N ALA A 8 13.38 11.33 -14.81
CA ALA A 8 12.83 10.01 -14.52
C ALA A 8 12.06 10.00 -13.19
N MET A 9 12.60 10.61 -12.14
CA MET A 9 11.92 10.73 -10.85
C MET A 9 10.64 11.54 -10.93
N GLN A 10 10.62 12.67 -11.66
CA GLN A 10 9.38 13.45 -11.85
C GLN A 10 8.32 12.67 -12.62
N ASN A 11 8.70 11.90 -13.64
CA ASN A 11 7.76 11.05 -14.37
C ASN A 11 7.16 9.97 -13.47
N ILE A 12 7.99 9.34 -12.62
CA ILE A 12 7.55 8.33 -11.66
C ILE A 12 6.62 8.97 -10.62
N ALA A 13 6.99 10.13 -10.07
CA ALA A 13 6.18 10.85 -9.09
C ALA A 13 4.83 11.27 -9.68
N GLY A 14 4.80 11.76 -10.92
CA GLY A 14 3.57 12.13 -11.63
C GLY A 14 2.63 10.94 -11.82
N ARG A 15 3.15 9.78 -12.26
CA ARG A 15 2.35 8.55 -12.39
C ARG A 15 1.80 8.05 -11.06
N VAL A 16 2.60 8.12 -9.99
CA VAL A 16 2.16 7.75 -8.64
C VAL A 16 1.05 8.69 -8.17
N GLN A 17 1.19 9.99 -8.39
CA GLN A 17 0.19 10.99 -8.00
C GLN A 17 -1.12 10.82 -8.78
N GLU A 18 -1.05 10.54 -10.08
CA GLU A 18 -2.22 10.33 -10.94
C GLU A 18 -2.97 9.05 -10.55
N ALA A 19 -2.25 7.94 -10.34
CA ALA A 19 -2.85 6.69 -9.89
C ALA A 19 -3.43 6.79 -8.47
N PHE A 20 -2.73 7.47 -7.56
CA PHE A 20 -3.19 7.68 -6.19
C PHE A 20 -4.40 8.62 -6.15
N GLY A 21 -4.45 9.65 -7.00
CA GLY A 21 -5.57 10.57 -7.13
C GLY A 21 -6.82 9.90 -7.69
N ALA A 22 -6.67 9.10 -8.75
CA ALA A 22 -7.77 8.31 -9.33
C ALA A 22 -8.30 7.27 -8.32
N ALA A 23 -7.40 6.56 -7.62
CA ALA A 23 -7.80 5.59 -6.61
C ALA A 23 -8.45 6.27 -5.40
N THR A 24 -7.89 7.34 -4.85
CA THR A 24 -8.41 7.95 -3.62
C THR A 24 -9.68 8.77 -3.89
N GLY A 25 -9.78 9.42 -5.04
CA GLY A 25 -10.92 10.27 -5.43
C GLY A 25 -12.23 9.51 -5.58
N ASP A 26 -12.20 8.30 -6.17
CA ASP A 26 -13.40 7.48 -6.36
C ASP A 26 -13.63 6.47 -5.23
N THR A 27 -12.57 5.91 -4.63
CA THR A 27 -12.74 4.75 -3.72
C THR A 27 -13.25 5.16 -2.34
N GLY A 28 -13.15 6.44 -1.95
CA GLY A 28 -13.70 6.94 -0.68
C GLY A 28 -15.19 6.60 -0.46
N THR A 29 -15.96 6.48 -1.56
CA THR A 29 -17.39 6.15 -1.53
C THR A 29 -17.66 4.63 -1.59
N GLU A 30 -16.74 3.82 -2.13
CA GLU A 30 -16.93 2.37 -2.31
C GLU A 30 -16.40 1.53 -1.12
N TYR A 31 -15.53 2.10 -0.29
CA TYR A 31 -14.83 1.38 0.79
C TYR A 31 -15.76 0.86 1.90
N GLU A 32 -16.83 1.59 2.22
CA GLU A 32 -17.70 1.27 3.36
C GLU A 32 -18.47 -0.06 3.16
N GLY A 33 -18.81 -0.39 1.90
CA GLY A 33 -19.49 -1.64 1.53
C GLY A 33 -18.59 -2.87 1.42
N LYS A 34 -17.28 -2.69 1.16
CA LYS A 34 -16.31 -3.81 1.09
C LYS A 34 -15.70 -4.12 2.44
N ALA A 35 -15.49 -3.11 3.30
CA ALA A 35 -14.98 -3.31 4.66
C ALA A 35 -15.83 -4.31 5.46
N ARG A 36 -17.16 -4.22 5.36
CA ARG A 36 -18.10 -5.12 6.06
C ARG A 36 -18.03 -6.58 5.57
N ARG A 37 -17.65 -6.80 4.30
CA ARG A 37 -17.44 -8.15 3.73
C ARG A 37 -16.07 -8.72 4.09
N VAL A 38 -15.03 -7.89 4.12
CA VAL A 38 -13.66 -8.29 4.48
C VAL A 38 -13.56 -8.70 5.96
N ALA A 39 -14.28 -8.03 6.86
CA ALA A 39 -14.34 -8.39 8.28
C ALA A 39 -14.82 -9.84 8.52
N GLY A 40 -15.66 -10.39 7.64
CA GLY A 40 -16.14 -11.78 7.72
C GLY A 40 -15.17 -12.84 7.18
N GLY A 41 -14.33 -12.49 6.20
CA GLY A 41 -13.43 -13.44 5.52
C GLY A 41 -12.01 -13.55 6.10
N ALA A 42 -11.62 -12.62 6.98
CA ALA A 42 -10.24 -12.48 7.45
C ALA A 42 -9.69 -13.72 8.18
N ARG A 43 -10.55 -14.55 8.79
CA ARG A 43 -10.12 -15.73 9.56
C ARG A 43 -9.56 -16.87 8.70
N TYR A 44 -9.94 -16.97 7.43
CA TYR A 44 -9.51 -18.09 6.58
C TYR A 44 -8.17 -17.83 5.86
N GLY A 45 -7.85 -16.57 5.57
CA GLY A 45 -6.64 -16.20 4.83
C GLY A 45 -5.40 -15.92 5.70
N TYR A 46 -5.59 -15.67 7.01
CA TYR A 46 -4.54 -15.12 7.85
C TYR A 46 -3.29 -16.03 7.97
N GLY A 47 -3.50 -17.35 8.09
CA GLY A 47 -2.40 -18.31 8.19
C GLY A 47 -1.51 -18.34 6.94
N GLN A 48 -2.11 -18.24 5.75
CA GLN A 48 -1.37 -18.28 4.48
C GLN A 48 -0.57 -16.98 4.25
N VAL A 49 -1.12 -15.84 4.66
CA VAL A 49 -0.45 -14.54 4.54
C VAL A 49 0.77 -14.48 5.46
N VAL A 50 0.63 -14.93 6.72
CA VAL A 50 1.75 -14.93 7.67
C VAL A 50 2.87 -15.87 7.21
N GLU A 51 2.52 -17.04 6.65
CA GLU A 51 3.52 -17.98 6.14
C GLU A 51 4.27 -17.43 4.92
N GLN A 52 3.58 -16.80 3.97
CA GLN A 52 4.23 -16.15 2.83
C GLN A 52 5.11 -14.96 3.24
N LEU A 53 4.69 -14.19 4.26
CA LEU A 53 5.49 -13.10 4.80
C LEU A 53 6.75 -13.61 5.48
N ARG A 54 6.66 -14.74 6.21
CA ARG A 54 7.82 -15.40 6.83
C ARG A 54 8.81 -15.86 5.76
N GLU A 55 8.33 -16.56 4.73
CA GLU A 55 9.19 -17.07 3.67
C GLU A 55 9.84 -15.93 2.87
N SER A 56 9.08 -14.85 2.62
CA SER A 56 9.59 -13.64 1.96
C SER A 56 10.58 -12.87 2.83
N ALA A 57 10.39 -12.84 4.15
CA ALA A 57 11.31 -12.19 5.08
C ALA A 57 12.67 -12.91 5.14
N VAL A 58 12.66 -14.25 5.07
CA VAL A 58 13.90 -15.05 5.06
C VAL A 58 14.65 -14.89 3.73
N LYS A 59 13.92 -14.82 2.61
CA LYS A 59 14.53 -14.71 1.26
C LYS A 59 14.95 -13.27 0.90
N ASN A 60 14.18 -12.26 1.32
CA ASN A 60 14.38 -10.86 0.98
C ASN A 60 13.94 -9.92 2.13
N PRO A 61 14.78 -9.76 3.17
CA PRO A 61 14.43 -8.97 4.36
C PRO A 61 14.12 -7.50 4.04
N VAL A 62 14.81 -6.90 3.05
CA VAL A 62 14.56 -5.52 2.60
C VAL A 62 13.19 -5.40 1.94
N GLY A 63 12.77 -6.39 1.15
CA GLY A 63 11.46 -6.41 0.51
C GLY A 63 10.33 -6.46 1.53
N THR A 64 10.46 -7.29 2.56
CA THR A 64 9.48 -7.36 3.64
C THR A 64 9.39 -6.05 4.42
N VAL A 65 10.52 -5.42 4.76
CA VAL A 65 10.53 -4.12 5.45
C VAL A 65 9.87 -3.04 4.59
N ALA A 66 10.13 -3.01 3.28
CA ALA A 66 9.49 -2.06 2.37
C ALA A 66 7.97 -2.25 2.30
N ILE A 67 7.49 -3.49 2.27
CA ILE A 67 6.04 -3.79 2.30
C ILE A 67 5.42 -3.33 3.62
N VAL A 68 6.04 -3.67 4.76
CA VAL A 68 5.57 -3.25 6.10
C VAL A 68 5.54 -1.73 6.20
N ALA A 69 6.60 -1.06 5.77
CA ALA A 69 6.67 0.40 5.75
C ALA A 69 5.57 1.02 4.88
N GLY A 70 5.29 0.45 3.71
CA GLY A 70 4.17 0.87 2.85
C GLY A 70 2.81 0.73 3.53
N VAL A 71 2.55 -0.39 4.19
CA VAL A 71 1.29 -0.61 4.94
C VAL A 71 1.16 0.38 6.09
N CYS A 72 2.21 0.55 6.90
CA CYS A 72 2.22 1.50 8.01
C CYS A 72 2.04 2.95 7.53
N PHE A 73 2.64 3.32 6.39
CA PHE A 73 2.51 4.66 5.81
C PHE A 73 1.06 4.96 5.40
N VAL A 74 0.40 4.02 4.72
CA VAL A 74 -1.02 4.19 4.30
C VAL A 74 -1.93 4.31 5.52
N VAL A 75 -1.75 3.45 6.53
CA VAL A 75 -2.53 3.50 7.78
C VAL A 75 -2.30 4.83 8.51
N GLY A 76 -1.05 5.28 8.60
CA GLY A 76 -0.69 6.56 9.22
C GLY A 76 -1.27 7.76 8.48
N ALA A 77 -1.21 7.78 7.15
CA ALA A 77 -1.76 8.85 6.31
C ALA A 77 -3.29 8.95 6.46
N LEU A 78 -3.99 7.82 6.55
CA LEU A 78 -5.44 7.79 6.80
C LEU A 78 -5.81 8.37 8.18
N TRP A 79 -4.99 8.12 9.20
CA TRP A 79 -5.19 8.70 10.54
C TRP A 79 -4.85 10.19 10.60
N ALA A 80 -3.81 10.62 9.89
CA ALA A 80 -3.40 12.02 9.80
C ALA A 80 -4.44 12.90 9.09
N SER A 81 -5.18 12.33 8.13
CA SER A 81 -6.28 13.02 7.42
C SER A 81 -7.50 13.32 8.30
N LYS A 82 -7.65 12.63 9.45
CA LYS A 82 -8.82 12.75 10.34
C LYS A 82 -8.61 13.71 11.52
N ARG A 83 -7.52 14.49 11.54
CA ARG A 83 -7.19 15.46 12.59
C ARG A 83 -7.13 16.87 12.00
#